data_AF-Q2HSG2-F1
#
_entry.id   AF-Q2HSG2-F1
#
_cell.length_a   1.000
_cell.length_b   1.000
_cell.length_c   1.000
_cell.angle_alpha   90.00
_cell.angle_beta   90.00
_cell.angle_gamma   90.00
#
_symmetry.space_group_name_H-M   'P 1'
#
loop_
_entity.id
_entity.type
_entity.pdbx_description
1 polymer ?
#
loop_
_entity_poly.entity_id
_entity_poly.type
_entity_poly.pdbx_seq_one_letter_code
_entity_poly.pdbx_strand_id
1 'polypeptide(L)'
;MAEANLIAVADAISNPSGEFLHKLRSDDAVRSGLDAFYCLLRRGLESSGGDDDTLRLQSWTDSQIHAISSLALAIASSSRSLSVEQAEGVLVAIVQRSIEFALCYLEKSGFDDDDLGIQVR
;
A
#
# COMPACT_ATOMS: atom_id res chain seq x y z
N MET A 1 7.82 -15.99 -6.22
CA MET A 1 6.35 -16.12 -6.35
C MET A 1 5.65 -14.81 -5.98
N ALA A 2 5.94 -14.20 -4.82
CA ALA A 2 5.35 -12.91 -4.43
C ALA A 2 5.67 -11.74 -5.38
N GLU A 3 6.90 -11.66 -5.91
CA GLU A 3 7.32 -10.58 -6.83
C GLU A 3 6.54 -10.58 -8.15
N ALA A 4 6.36 -11.75 -8.77
CA ALA A 4 5.57 -11.90 -9.99
C ALA A 4 4.09 -11.50 -9.79
N ASN A 5 3.54 -11.76 -8.60
CA ASN A 5 2.18 -11.39 -8.26
C ASN A 5 2.02 -9.88 -8.03
N LEU A 6 3.03 -9.21 -7.47
CA LEU A 6 3.03 -7.74 -7.34
C LEU A 6 3.15 -7.05 -8.71
N ILE A 7 3.90 -7.64 -9.64
CA ILE A 7 3.97 -7.17 -11.03
C ILE A 7 2.60 -7.29 -11.72
N ALA A 8 1.88 -8.40 -11.51
CA ALA A 8 0.52 -8.57 -12.04
C ALA A 8 -0.45 -7.51 -11.50
N VAL A 9 -0.33 -7.14 -10.21
CA VAL A 9 -1.09 -6.05 -9.61
C VAL A 9 -0.72 -4.72 -10.25
N ALA A 10 0.57 -4.41 -10.42
CA ALA A 10 1.00 -3.18 -11.08
C ALA A 10 0.46 -3.06 -12.51
N ASP A 11 0.52 -4.14 -13.30
CA ASP A 11 -0.04 -4.20 -14.67
C ASP A 11 -1.56 -4.01 -14.66
N ALA A 12 -2.27 -4.64 -13.72
CA ALA A 12 -3.71 -4.49 -13.59
C ALA A 12 -4.13 -3.05 -13.25
N ILE A 13 -3.31 -2.33 -12.46
CA ILE A 13 -3.57 -0.95 -12.06
C ILE A 13 -3.20 0.05 -13.17
N SER A 14 -2.18 -0.25 -13.98
CA SER A 14 -1.76 0.60 -15.11
C SER A 14 -2.79 0.70 -16.24
N ASN A 15 -3.82 -0.17 -16.26
CA ASN A 15 -4.96 -0.08 -17.18
C ASN A 15 -6.21 0.48 -16.46
N PRO A 16 -6.51 1.78 -16.59
CA PRO A 16 -7.54 2.47 -15.80
C PRO A 16 -9.00 2.26 -16.25
N SER A 17 -9.27 1.39 -17.22
CA SER A 17 -10.65 1.03 -17.60
C SER A 17 -11.19 -0.07 -16.66
N GLY A 18 -12.47 -0.43 -16.76
CA GLY A 18 -13.13 -1.46 -15.91
C GLY A 18 -12.47 -2.86 -15.91
N GLU A 19 -11.32 -3.01 -16.56
CA GLU A 19 -10.41 -4.14 -16.50
C GLU A 19 -9.82 -4.38 -15.11
N PHE A 20 -9.55 -3.37 -14.27
CA PHE A 20 -8.96 -3.64 -12.95
C PHE A 20 -9.88 -4.52 -12.08
N LEU A 21 -11.18 -4.21 -12.04
CA LEU A 21 -12.18 -5.06 -11.35
C LEU A 21 -12.35 -6.42 -12.02
N HIS A 22 -12.30 -6.45 -13.34
CA HIS A 22 -12.37 -7.71 -14.08
C HIS A 22 -11.18 -8.60 -13.71
N LYS A 23 -9.95 -8.08 -13.83
CA LYS A 23 -8.70 -8.75 -13.45
C LYS A 23 -8.71 -9.15 -11.97
N LEU A 24 -9.22 -8.30 -11.08
CA LEU A 24 -9.39 -8.65 -9.68
C LEU A 24 -10.25 -9.90 -9.48
N ARG A 25 -11.33 -10.04 -10.25
CA ARG A 25 -12.26 -11.19 -10.19
C ARG A 25 -11.78 -12.41 -10.96
N SER A 26 -11.04 -12.21 -12.05
CA SER A 26 -10.70 -13.24 -13.03
C SER A 26 -9.25 -13.71 -12.95
N ASP A 27 -8.36 -12.96 -12.30
CA ASP A 27 -6.92 -13.21 -12.27
C ASP A 27 -6.44 -13.52 -10.85
N ASP A 28 -6.11 -14.80 -10.62
CA ASP A 28 -5.60 -15.29 -9.35
C ASP A 28 -4.25 -14.68 -8.96
N ALA A 29 -3.42 -14.26 -9.92
CA ALA A 29 -2.15 -13.60 -9.65
C ALA A 29 -2.37 -12.19 -9.09
N VAL A 30 -3.37 -11.47 -9.62
CA VAL A 30 -3.78 -10.15 -9.10
C VAL A 30 -4.31 -10.27 -7.68
N ARG A 31 -5.22 -11.23 -7.41
CA ARG A 31 -5.72 -11.47 -6.05
C ARG A 31 -4.60 -11.84 -5.08
N SER A 32 -3.74 -12.76 -5.49
CA SER A 32 -2.59 -13.19 -4.67
C SER A 32 -1.60 -12.05 -4.42
N GLY A 33 -1.44 -11.13 -5.38
CA GLY A 33 -0.59 -9.95 -5.23
C GLY A 33 -1.18 -8.95 -4.25
N LEU A 34 -2.49 -8.74 -4.28
CA LEU A 34 -3.19 -7.88 -3.30
C LEU A 34 -3.14 -8.48 -1.90
N ASP A 35 -3.30 -9.78 -1.77
CA ASP A 35 -3.21 -10.47 -0.48
C ASP A 35 -1.78 -10.42 0.10
N ALA A 36 -0.78 -10.57 -0.77
CA ALA A 36 0.63 -10.37 -0.41
C ALA A 36 0.92 -8.93 0.01
N PHE A 37 0.35 -7.95 -0.70
CA PHE A 37 0.49 -6.54 -0.34
C PHE A 37 -0.20 -6.20 0.99
N TYR A 38 -1.40 -6.74 1.22
CA TYR A 38 -2.09 -6.63 2.50
C TYR A 38 -1.27 -7.23 3.65
N CYS A 39 -0.70 -8.42 3.45
CA CYS A 39 0.19 -9.05 4.42
C CYS A 39 1.45 -8.21 4.70
N LEU A 40 2.00 -7.55 3.67
CA LEU A 40 3.14 -6.65 3.80
C LEU A 40 2.79 -5.44 4.68
N LEU A 41 1.67 -4.77 4.40
CA LEU A 41 1.18 -3.65 5.23
C LEU A 41 0.95 -4.08 6.68
N ARG A 42 0.28 -5.23 6.87
CA ARG A 42 0.05 -5.78 8.21
C ARG A 42 1.36 -6.03 8.95
N ARG A 43 2.34 -6.65 8.27
CA ARG A 43 3.66 -6.93 8.83
C ARG A 43 4.42 -5.67 9.20
N GLY A 44 4.31 -4.59 8.42
CA GLY A 44 4.90 -3.29 8.76
C GLY A 44 4.37 -2.72 10.08
N LEU A 45 3.09 -2.98 10.36
CA LEU A 45 2.37 -2.53 11.55
C LEU A 45 2.47 -3.48 12.75
N GLU A 46 3.14 -4.63 12.61
CA GLU A 46 3.43 -5.50 13.75
C GLU A 46 4.53 -4.88 14.64
N SER A 47 4.45 -5.11 15.95
CA SER A 47 5.55 -4.80 16.86
C SER A 47 6.78 -5.62 16.49
N SER A 48 7.97 -5.02 16.60
CA SER A 48 9.24 -5.69 16.39
C SER A 48 9.61 -6.67 17.52
N GLY A 49 8.78 -6.81 18.55
CA GLY A 49 8.93 -7.82 19.61
C GLY A 49 9.85 -7.40 20.77
N GLY A 50 10.14 -6.11 20.93
CA GLY A 50 10.81 -5.54 22.10
C GLY A 50 9.84 -4.78 23.01
N ASP A 51 10.32 -4.38 24.20
CA ASP A 51 9.60 -3.56 25.20
C ASP A 51 9.21 -2.15 24.69
N ASP A 52 9.73 -1.76 23.53
CA ASP A 52 9.47 -0.48 22.89
C ASP A 52 8.41 -0.68 21.81
N ASP A 53 7.44 0.24 21.70
CA ASP A 53 6.36 0.29 20.71
C ASP A 53 6.90 0.58 19.28
N THR A 54 8.00 -0.08 18.92
CA THR A 54 8.70 0.02 17.66
C THR A 54 8.02 -0.91 16.65
N LEU A 55 7.46 -0.29 15.61
CA LEU A 55 6.82 -1.00 14.50
C LEU A 55 7.89 -1.51 13.54
N ARG A 56 7.66 -2.67 12.92
CA ARG A 56 8.61 -3.24 11.95
C ARG A 56 8.86 -2.33 10.75
N LEU A 57 7.91 -1.47 10.38
CA LEU A 57 8.09 -0.47 9.33
C LEU A 57 9.25 0.50 9.62
N GLN A 58 9.61 0.74 10.88
CA GLN A 58 10.71 1.63 11.26
C GLN A 58 12.08 1.04 10.88
N SER A 59 12.15 -0.26 10.58
CA SER A 59 13.36 -0.90 10.05
C SER A 59 13.45 -0.85 8.52
N TRP A 60 12.44 -0.30 7.83
CA TRP A 60 12.41 -0.24 6.37
C TRP A 60 13.11 1.03 5.87
N THR A 61 13.75 0.91 4.70
CA THR A 61 14.40 2.04 4.02
C THR A 61 13.36 2.95 3.37
N ASP A 62 13.71 4.21 3.14
CA ASP A 62 12.83 5.18 2.46
C ASP A 62 12.35 4.70 1.09
N SER A 63 13.21 3.99 0.35
CA SER A 63 12.83 3.40 -0.95
C SER A 63 11.74 2.34 -0.81
N GLN A 64 11.77 1.53 0.25
CA GLN A 64 10.74 0.53 0.54
C GLN A 64 9.44 1.21 0.98
N ILE A 65 9.52 2.22 1.85
CA ILE A 65 8.36 3.02 2.28
C ILE A 65 7.71 3.71 1.07
N HIS A 66 8.51 4.32 0.20
CA HIS A 66 8.04 4.99 -1.00
C HIS A 66 7.38 4.03 -1.99
N ALA A 67 7.97 2.85 -2.22
CA ALA A 67 7.39 1.85 -3.11
C ALA A 67 6.03 1.34 -2.61
N ILE A 68 5.91 1.07 -1.30
CA ILE A 68 4.66 0.64 -0.67
C ILE A 68 3.61 1.75 -0.74
N SER A 69 4.00 2.98 -0.43
CA SER A 69 3.10 4.14 -0.49
C SER A 69 2.60 4.41 -1.91
N SER A 70 3.48 4.29 -2.91
CA SER A 70 3.13 4.46 -4.32
C SER A 70 2.16 3.38 -4.80
N LEU A 71 2.38 2.13 -4.41
CA LEU A 71 1.48 1.02 -4.75
C LEU A 71 0.12 1.17 -4.06
N ALA A 72 0.10 1.55 -2.77
CA ALA A 72 -1.13 1.85 -2.04
C ALA A 72 -1.94 2.97 -2.72
N LEU A 73 -1.26 4.06 -3.12
CA LEU A 73 -1.88 5.18 -3.82
C LEU A 73 -2.45 4.75 -5.18
N ALA A 74 -1.73 3.91 -5.91
CA ALA A 74 -2.16 3.41 -7.21
C ALA A 74 -3.41 2.50 -7.09
N ILE A 75 -3.42 1.59 -6.11
CA ILE A 75 -4.59 0.75 -5.79
C ILE A 75 -5.79 1.62 -5.40
N ALA A 76 -5.60 2.57 -4.47
CA ALA A 76 -6.66 3.48 -4.03
C ALA A 76 -7.21 4.31 -5.19
N SER A 77 -6.31 4.81 -6.06
CA SER A 77 -6.69 5.61 -7.23
C SER A 77 -7.52 4.82 -8.23
N SER A 78 -7.14 3.58 -8.53
CA SER A 78 -7.91 2.69 -9.42
C SER A 78 -9.21 2.19 -8.78
N SER A 79 -9.31 2.22 -7.45
CA SER A 79 -10.52 1.85 -6.71
C SER A 79 -11.55 2.99 -6.61
N ARG A 80 -11.16 4.26 -6.79
CA ARG A 80 -12.07 5.42 -6.69
C ARG A 80 -13.22 5.40 -7.70
N SER A 81 -13.02 4.75 -8.85
CA SER A 81 -14.01 4.64 -9.92
C SER A 81 -15.09 3.59 -9.63
N LEU A 82 -14.96 2.86 -8.52
CA LEU A 82 -15.79 1.71 -8.18
C LEU A 82 -16.90 2.12 -7.22
N SER A 83 -18.11 1.61 -7.44
CA SER A 83 -19.16 1.74 -6.43
C SER A 83 -18.85 0.84 -5.22
N VAL A 84 -19.38 1.18 -4.05
CA VAL A 84 -19.15 0.41 -2.81
C VAL A 84 -19.63 -1.05 -2.95
N GLU A 85 -20.67 -1.28 -3.75
CA GLU A 85 -21.19 -2.61 -4.09
C GLU A 85 -20.26 -3.40 -5.02
N GLN A 86 -19.39 -2.71 -5.75
CA GLN A 86 -18.42 -3.30 -6.66
C GLN A 86 -17.04 -3.50 -6.03
N ALA A 87 -16.72 -2.73 -4.98
CA ALA A 87 -15.48 -2.84 -4.24
C ALA A 87 -15.42 -4.17 -3.49
N GLU A 88 -14.49 -5.04 -3.89
CA GLU A 88 -14.23 -6.26 -3.13
C GLU A 88 -13.68 -5.91 -1.75
N GLY A 89 -14.03 -6.70 -0.74
CA GLY A 89 -13.61 -6.48 0.65
C GLY A 89 -12.09 -6.35 0.82
N VAL A 90 -11.30 -6.97 -0.08
CA VAL A 90 -9.84 -6.84 -0.10
C VAL A 90 -9.36 -5.43 -0.46
N LEU A 91 -10.04 -4.72 -1.36
CA LEU A 91 -9.70 -3.35 -1.73
C LEU A 91 -9.95 -2.39 -0.57
N VAL A 92 -11.10 -2.56 0.10
CA VAL A 92 -11.46 -1.75 1.29
C VAL A 92 -10.44 -1.98 2.40
N ALA A 93 -10.08 -3.25 2.66
CA ALA A 93 -9.07 -3.60 3.65
C ALA A 93 -7.69 -2.99 3.32
N ILE A 94 -7.27 -3.01 2.05
CA ILE A 94 -6.00 -2.40 1.61
C ILE A 94 -6.02 -0.88 1.80
N VAL A 95 -7.09 -0.19 1.39
CA VAL A 95 -7.20 1.27 1.57
C VAL A 95 -7.14 1.63 3.05
N GLN A 96 -7.90 0.95 3.88
CA GLN A 96 -7.91 1.18 5.33
C GLN A 96 -6.52 0.95 5.95
N ARG A 97 -5.86 -0.17 5.59
CA ARG A 97 -4.54 -0.51 6.11
C ARG A 97 -3.44 0.43 5.59
N SER A 98 -3.62 1.00 4.40
CA SER A 98 -2.72 2.01 3.83
C SER A 98 -2.80 3.34 4.58
N ILE A 99 -4.00 3.74 5.03
CA ILE A 99 -4.18 4.94 5.86
C ILE A 99 -3.49 4.77 7.22
N GLU A 100 -3.72 3.64 7.88
CA GLU A 100 -3.09 3.31 9.16
C GLU A 100 -1.56 3.25 9.03
N PHE A 101 -1.05 2.64 7.95
CA PHE A 101 0.37 2.63 7.63
C PHE A 101 0.94 4.05 7.49
N ALA A 102 0.25 4.93 6.77
CA ALA A 102 0.67 6.32 6.59
C ALA A 102 0.68 7.07 7.93
N LEU A 103 -0.37 6.95 8.74
CA LEU A 103 -0.45 7.59 10.06
C LEU A 103 0.68 7.13 10.99
N CYS A 104 0.89 5.82 11.10
CA CYS A 104 1.96 5.27 11.94
C CYS A 104 3.35 5.68 11.44
N TYR A 105 3.55 5.80 10.12
CA TYR A 105 4.78 6.35 9.58
C TYR A 105 4.95 7.81 10.00
N LEU A 106 3.95 8.68 9.78
CA LEU A 106 4.02 10.10 10.14
C LEU A 106 4.30 10.34 11.64
N GLU A 107 3.68 9.54 12.52
CA GLU A 107 3.86 9.64 13.98
C GLU A 107 5.27 9.23 14.43
N LYS A 108 5.89 8.29 13.72
CA LYS A 108 7.18 7.70 14.10
C LYS A 108 8.35 8.24 13.29
N SER A 109 8.10 8.89 12.15
CA SER A 109 9.14 9.32 11.20
C SER A 109 9.92 10.54 11.66
N GLY A 110 9.60 11.12 12.82
CA GLY A 110 10.36 12.21 13.44
C GLY A 110 10.84 13.21 12.40
N PHE A 111 9.91 13.81 11.66
CA PHE A 111 10.23 14.74 10.58
C PHE A 111 11.23 15.76 11.08
N ASP A 112 12.47 15.64 10.60
CA ASP A 112 13.48 16.67 10.79
C ASP A 112 12.98 17.87 9.97
N ASP A 113 12.68 18.96 10.67
CA ASP A 113 12.04 20.18 10.15
C ASP A 113 12.83 20.83 8.99
N ASP A 114 14.07 20.39 8.75
CA ASP A 114 15.01 20.95 7.79
C ASP A 114 14.78 20.53 6.33
N ASP A 115 14.03 19.45 6.02
CA ASP A 115 13.88 18.96 4.64
C ASP A 115 12.65 19.52 3.89
N LEU A 116 11.86 20.39 4.55
CA LEU A 116 10.80 21.20 3.92
C LEU A 116 11.31 22.55 3.42
N GLY A 117 12.58 22.60 2.99
CA GLY A 117 13.13 23.73 2.24
C GLY A 117 12.36 23.97 0.95
N ILE A 118 11.23 24.67 1.04
CA ILE A 118 10.56 25.32 -0.08
C ILE A 118 11.60 26.26 -0.67
N GLN A 119 12.24 25.86 -1.77
CA GLN A 119 12.90 26.81 -2.65
C GLN A 119 11.79 27.68 -3.25
N VAL A 120 11.52 28.79 -2.57
CA VAL A 120 10.79 29.92 -3.15
C VAL A 120 11.68 30.43 -4.28
N ARG A 121 11.30 30.06 -5.50
CA ARG A 121 11.89 30.59 -6.73
C ARG A 121 11.25 31.93 -7.09
#